data_AF-A0A938UL05-F1
#
_entry.id   AF-A0A938UL05-F1
#
_cell.length_a   1.000
_cell.length_b   1.000
_cell.length_c   1.000
_cell.angle_alpha   90.00
_cell.angle_beta   90.00
_cell.angle_gamma   90.00
#
_symmetry.space_group_name_H-M   'P 1'
#
loop_
_entity.id
_entity.type
_entity.pdbx_description
1 polymer ?
#
loop_
_entity_poly.entity_id
_entity_poly.type
_entity_poly.pdbx_seq_one_letter_code
_entity_poly.pdbx_strand_id
1 'polypeptide(L)' 'MMKRALAALSVLFGASGGAASADLAVGARAPDFALQGSDGKTWTLAEFAGKEGVVLAWFPKAFTPG' A
#
# COMPACT_ATOMS: atom_id res chain seq x y z
N MET A 1 -15.10 19.46 -45.30
CA MET A 1 -13.68 19.85 -45.47
C MET A 1 -13.30 20.77 -44.31
N MET A 2 -12.53 20.26 -43.33
CA MET A 2 -11.55 20.95 -42.46
C MET A 2 -11.26 20.10 -41.21
N LYS A 3 -10.37 19.13 -41.43
CA LYS A 3 -9.20 18.75 -40.60
C LYS A 3 -9.37 18.66 -39.08
N ARG A 4 -9.48 17.41 -38.64
CA ARG A 4 -9.21 16.83 -37.30
C ARG A 4 -8.11 17.58 -36.53
N ALA A 5 -8.40 18.00 -35.31
CA ALA A 5 -7.40 18.30 -34.28
C ALA A 5 -7.44 17.19 -33.23
N LEU A 6 -6.55 16.23 -33.39
CA LEU A 6 -6.24 15.19 -32.41
C LEU A 6 -5.19 15.77 -31.47
N ALA A 7 -5.50 15.95 -30.18
CA ALA A 7 -4.53 16.40 -29.19
C ALA A 7 -4.53 15.46 -27.98
N ALA A 8 -3.57 14.53 -28.05
CA ALA A 8 -2.82 13.86 -26.99
C ALA A 8 -3.58 13.36 -25.74
N LEU A 9 -3.87 12.06 -25.75
CA LEU A 9 -4.04 11.26 -24.54
C LEU A 9 -2.68 11.12 -23.85
N SER A 10 -2.42 11.93 -22.82
CA SER A 10 -1.23 11.78 -21.98
C SER A 10 -1.39 10.54 -21.08
N VAL A 11 -0.88 9.41 -21.54
CA VAL A 11 -0.64 8.22 -20.71
C VAL A 11 0.53 8.54 -19.78
N LEU A 12 0.23 8.95 -18.55
CA LEU A 12 1.21 8.91 -17.46
C LEU A 12 1.34 7.45 -17.01
N PHE A 13 2.20 6.69 -17.69
CA PHE A 13 2.70 5.44 -17.15
C PHE A 13 3.77 5.79 -16.11
N GLY A 14 3.32 6.28 -14.95
CA GLY A 14 4.15 6.55 -13.80
C GLY A 14 4.73 5.23 -13.30
N ALA A 15 6.05 5.12 -13.40
CA ALA A 15 6.88 4.03 -12.91
C ALA A 15 6.26 3.30 -11.71
N SER A 16 5.96 2.02 -11.90
CA SER A 16 5.85 1.07 -10.80
C SER A 16 7.20 1.03 -10.10
N GLY A 17 7.42 1.92 -9.14
CA GLY A 17 8.54 1.85 -8.22
C GLY A 17 8.40 0.54 -7.47
N GLY A 18 9.16 -0.47 -7.88
CA GLY A 18 9.35 -1.66 -7.05
C GLY A 18 9.79 -1.15 -5.70
N ALA A 19 9.01 -1.43 -4.66
CA ALA A 19 9.37 -1.10 -3.30
C ALA A 19 10.74 -1.75 -3.04
N ALA A 20 11.80 -0.93 -3.01
CA ALA A 20 13.07 -1.38 -2.51
C ALA A 20 12.80 -1.79 -1.06
N SER A 21 12.97 -3.09 -0.76
CA SER A 21 12.84 -3.59 0.60
C SER A 21 14.00 -3.00 1.40
N ALA A 22 13.76 -1.84 2.01
CA ALA A 22 14.65 -1.30 3.02
C ALA A 22 14.56 -2.22 4.23
N ASP A 23 15.69 -2.69 4.72
CA ASP A 23 15.75 -3.42 5.99
C ASP A 23 15.14 -2.56 7.09
N LEU A 24 14.19 -3.13 7.84
CA LEU A 24 13.54 -2.45 8.95
C LEU A 24 14.46 -2.50 10.18
N ALA A 25 15.11 -1.38 10.48
CA ALA A 25 15.91 -1.24 11.69
C ALA A 25 15.03 -1.03 12.94
N VAL A 26 15.45 -1.57 14.08
CA VAL A 26 14.78 -1.32 15.37
C VAL A 26 14.81 0.18 15.70
N GLY A 27 13.66 0.71 16.12
CA GLY A 27 13.50 2.13 16.43
C GLY A 27 13.27 3.04 15.22
N ALA A 28 13.44 2.53 13.99
CA ALA A 28 13.03 3.25 12.80
C ALA A 28 11.49 3.37 12.78
N ARG A 29 10.99 4.48 12.23
CA ARG A 29 9.56 4.65 12.00
C ARG A 29 9.07 3.58 11.05
N ALA A 30 8.04 2.83 11.45
CA ALA A 30 7.39 1.86 10.58
C ALA A 30 6.81 2.57 9.34
N PRO A 31 6.98 2.00 8.13
CA PRO A 31 6.35 2.52 6.92
C PRO A 31 4.84 2.55 7.04
N ASP A 32 4.20 3.58 6.49
CA ASP A 32 2.74 3.62 6.44
C ASP A 32 2.19 2.53 5.53
N PHE A 33 1.08 1.94 5.94
CA PHE A 33 0.31 0.98 5.17
C PHE A 33 -1.18 1.20 5.40
N ALA A 34 -1.97 0.72 4.43
CA ALA A 34 -3.42 0.62 4.52
C ALA A 34 -3.84 -0.81 4.15
N LEU A 35 -4.62 -1.46 5.00
CA LEU A 35 -5.06 -2.84 4.81
C LEU A 35 -6.57 -2.95 5.00
N GLN A 36 -7.21 -3.77 4.17
CA GLN A 36 -8.62 -4.10 4.37
C GLN A 36 -8.76 -5.16 5.46
N GLY A 37 -9.56 -4.89 6.47
CA GLY A 37 -9.92 -5.83 7.52
C GLY A 37 -11.02 -6.79 7.09
N SER A 38 -11.17 -7.88 7.84
CA SER A 38 -12.28 -8.84 7.65
C SER A 38 -13.65 -8.24 7.98
N ASP A 39 -13.68 -7.08 8.63
CA ASP A 39 -14.88 -6.27 8.87
C ASP A 39 -15.28 -5.38 7.68
N GLY A 40 -14.52 -5.44 6.58
CA GLY A 40 -14.73 -4.64 5.37
C GLY A 40 -14.21 -3.20 5.46
N LYS A 41 -13.66 -2.77 6.61
CA LYS A 41 -13.06 -1.45 6.76
C LYS A 41 -11.62 -1.45 6.26
N THR A 42 -11.14 -0.29 5.83
CA THR A 42 -9.71 -0.06 5.58
C THR A 42 -9.11 0.59 6.82
N TRP A 43 -8.03 0.00 7.32
CA TRP A 43 -7.28 0.47 8.47
C TRP A 43 -5.93 0.99 8.01
N THR A 44 -5.52 2.14 8.53
CA THR A 44 -4.21 2.74 8.30
C THR A 44 -3.35 2.71 9.56
N LEU A 45 -2.03 2.57 9.41
CA LEU A 45 -1.11 2.59 10.56
C LEU A 45 -1.23 3.89 11.38
N ALA A 46 -1.43 5.02 10.71
CA ALA A 46 -1.53 6.35 11.32
C ALA A 46 -2.68 6.46 12.34
N GLU A 47 -3.74 5.67 12.21
CA GLU A 47 -4.87 5.70 13.14
C GLU A 47 -4.51 5.22 14.55
N PHE A 48 -3.48 4.37 14.68
CA PHE A 48 -3.02 3.78 15.93
C PHE A 48 -1.82 4.50 16.54
N ALA A 49 -1.18 5.41 15.78
CA ALA A 49 0.02 6.11 16.20
C ALA A 49 -0.20 6.88 17.52
N GLY A 50 0.61 6.57 18.54
CA GLY A 50 0.56 7.19 19.86
C GLY A 50 -0.64 6.77 20.73
N LYS A 51 -1.48 5.85 20.25
CA LYS A 51 -2.65 5.34 20.99
C LYS A 51 -2.40 3.94 21.53
N GLU A 52 -1.88 3.05 20.69
CA GLU A 52 -1.73 1.63 21.01
C GLU A 52 -0.48 1.04 20.33
N GLY A 53 0.01 -0.09 20.86
CA GLY A 53 1.04 -0.88 20.20
C GLY A 53 0.44 -1.74 19.08
N VAL A 54 1.08 -1.77 17.91
CA VAL A 54 0.63 -2.55 16.75
C VAL A 54 1.62 -3.68 16.47
N VAL A 55 1.11 -4.90 16.30
CA VAL A 55 1.88 -6.08 15.87
C VAL A 55 1.46 -6.45 14.46
N LEU A 56 2.43 -6.57 13.56
CA LEU A 56 2.20 -7.02 12.18
C LEU A 56 2.76 -8.43 12.00
N ALA A 57 1.90 -9.35 11.56
CA ALA A 57 2.24 -10.75 11.35
C ALA A 57 1.66 -11.24 10.01
N TRP A 58 2.39 -12.14 9.36
CA TRP A 58 1.99 -12.73 8.09
C TRP A 58 2.01 -14.24 8.18
N PHE A 59 1.06 -14.86 7.48
CA PHE A 59 0.99 -16.30 7.28
C PHE A 59 0.53 -16.55 5.83
N PRO A 60 0.87 -17.70 5.22
CA PRO A 60 0.73 -17.88 3.77
C PRO A 60 -0.71 -17.75 3.29
N LYS A 61 -1.66 -18.37 4.00
CA LYS A 61 -3.07 -18.39 3.62
C LYS A 61 -3.95 -18.76 4.81
N ALA A 62 -5.12 -18.15 4.89
CA ALA A 62 -6.14 -18.52 5.87
C ALA A 62 -6.79 -19.86 5.50
N PHE A 63 -7.27 -20.58 6.52
CA PHE A 63 -8.02 -21.84 6.36
C PHE A 63 -7.26 -22.97 5.64
N THR A 64 -5.92 -23.02 5.81
CA THR A 64 -5.10 -24.14 5.34
C THR A 64 -4.39 -24.82 6.53
N PRO A 65 -4.18 -26.15 6.48
CA PRO A 65 -3.18 -26.77 7.34
C PRO A 65 -1.80 -26.17 7.01
N GLY A 66 -0.97 -26.00 8.05
CA GLY A 66 0.39 -25.43 7.94
C GLY A 66 1.37 -26.38 7.26
#